data_AF-A0A0F4TD92-F1
#
_entry.id   AF-A0A0F4TD92-F1
#
_cell.length_a   1.000
_cell.length_b   1.000
_cell.length_c   1.000
_cell.angle_alpha   90.00
_cell.angle_beta   90.00
_cell.angle_gamma   90.00
#
_symmetry.space_group_name_H-M   'P 1'
#
loop_
_entity.id
_entity.type
_entity.pdbx_description
1 polymer ?
#
loop_
_entity_poly.entity_id
_entity_poly.type
_entity_poly.pdbx_seq_one_letter_code
_entity_poly.pdbx_strand_id
1 'polypeptide(L)'
;MLKFQLDSLDGVDEAVRALYTEKDGKFVLGIEGLPQQEDVSGLKAQVQTLLDEKKSEKRKREEAEETARLEREEAARKSGNVEELERSWTEKF
;
A
#
# COMPACT_ATOMS: atom_id res chain seq x y z
N MET A 1 -29.49 -24.92 -11.71
CA MET A 1 -28.30 -24.76 -10.85
C MET A 1 -28.60 -23.67 -9.83
N LEU A 2 -28.50 -23.94 -8.54
CA LEU A 2 -28.74 -22.95 -7.48
C LEU A 2 -27.58 -21.96 -7.41
N LYS A 3 -27.89 -20.67 -7.24
CA LYS A 3 -26.89 -19.61 -7.07
C LYS A 3 -26.70 -19.33 -5.58
N PHE A 4 -25.48 -19.01 -5.18
CA PHE A 4 -25.21 -18.57 -3.81
C PHE A 4 -25.91 -17.25 -3.48
N GLN A 5 -26.06 -16.36 -4.46
CA GLN A 5 -26.68 -15.06 -4.31
C GLN A 5 -27.62 -14.74 -5.47
N LEU A 6 -28.76 -14.14 -5.17
CA LEU A 6 -29.79 -13.72 -6.11
C LEU A 6 -30.17 -12.26 -5.84
N ASP A 7 -30.48 -11.51 -6.90
CA ASP A 7 -31.01 -10.15 -6.79
C ASP A 7 -32.54 -10.15 -6.55
N SER A 8 -33.26 -11.19 -7.01
CA SER A 8 -34.66 -11.43 -6.66
C SER A 8 -34.96 -12.93 -6.55
N LEU A 9 -36.03 -13.26 -5.82
CA LEU A 9 -36.55 -14.63 -5.71
C LEU A 9 -37.55 -14.98 -6.83
N ASP A 10 -37.68 -14.14 -7.85
CA ASP A 10 -38.62 -14.36 -8.96
C ASP A 10 -38.23 -15.61 -9.75
N GLY A 11 -39.18 -16.53 -9.90
CA GLY A 11 -38.93 -17.82 -10.55
C GLY A 11 -38.15 -18.84 -9.71
N VAL A 12 -37.83 -18.53 -8.45
CA VAL A 12 -37.34 -19.52 -7.48
C VAL A 12 -38.53 -20.25 -6.87
N ASP A 13 -38.47 -21.57 -6.81
CA ASP A 13 -39.48 -22.42 -6.18
C ASP A 13 -39.63 -22.10 -4.67
N GLU A 14 -40.84 -22.16 -4.14
CA GLU A 14 -41.14 -21.78 -2.76
C GLU A 14 -40.35 -22.60 -1.72
N ALA A 15 -40.12 -23.88 -1.98
CA ALA A 15 -39.30 -24.74 -1.12
C ALA A 15 -37.83 -24.28 -1.08
N VAL A 16 -37.34 -23.69 -2.17
CA VAL A 16 -35.96 -23.19 -2.31
C VAL A 16 -35.85 -21.77 -1.77
N ARG A 17 -36.90 -20.94 -1.91
CA ARG A 17 -36.96 -19.58 -1.34
C ARG A 17 -36.71 -19.58 0.16
N ALA A 18 -37.24 -20.58 0.89
CA ALA A 18 -37.04 -20.75 2.32
C ALA A 18 -35.57 -20.95 2.73
N LEU A 19 -34.70 -21.35 1.78
CA LEU A 19 -33.26 -21.51 2.00
C LEU A 19 -32.48 -20.21 1.80
N TYR A 20 -33.08 -19.15 1.24
CA TYR A 20 -32.42 -17.86 1.06
C TYR A 20 -32.73 -16.90 2.22
N THR A 21 -31.71 -16.17 2.65
CA THR A 21 -31.79 -15.10 3.65
C THR A 21 -31.47 -13.76 2.99
N GLU A 22 -32.25 -12.74 3.30
CA GLU A 22 -32.01 -11.39 2.80
C GLU A 22 -30.83 -10.75 3.57
N LYS A 23 -29.81 -10.32 2.83
CA LYS A 23 -28.63 -9.63 3.35
C LYS A 23 -28.21 -8.54 2.36
N ASP A 24 -28.12 -7.30 2.83
CA ASP A 24 -27.71 -6.13 2.05
C ASP A 24 -28.51 -5.92 0.74
N GLY A 25 -29.82 -6.18 0.78
CA GLY A 25 -30.72 -6.05 -0.38
C GLY A 25 -30.58 -7.16 -1.43
N LYS A 26 -29.89 -8.26 -1.09
CA LYS A 26 -29.75 -9.46 -1.91
C LYS A 26 -30.16 -10.72 -1.15
N PHE A 27 -30.57 -11.76 -1.86
CA PHE A 27 -30.94 -13.04 -1.29
C PHE A 27 -29.75 -14.00 -1.34
N VAL A 28 -29.19 -14.37 -0.18
CA VAL A 28 -28.04 -15.26 -0.05
C VAL A 28 -28.49 -16.62 0.47
N LEU A 29 -27.97 -17.71 -0.11
CA LEU A 29 -28.33 -19.06 0.29
C LEU A 29 -27.76 -19.36 1.70
N GLY A 30 -28.65 -19.58 2.66
CA GLY A 30 -28.35 -19.90 4.05
C GLY A 30 -27.90 -21.35 4.20
N ILE A 31 -26.66 -21.62 3.82
CA ILE A 31 -26.03 -22.93 4.05
C ILE A 31 -25.35 -22.91 5.42
N GLU A 32 -25.78 -23.82 6.29
CA GLU A 32 -25.14 -24.05 7.58
C GLU A 32 -23.73 -24.62 7.38
N GLY A 33 -22.72 -24.00 7.99
CA GLY A 33 -21.32 -24.42 7.90
C GLY A 33 -20.50 -23.79 6.77
N LEU A 34 -21.10 -22.97 5.89
CA LEU A 34 -20.29 -22.06 5.10
C LEU A 34 -19.75 -20.98 6.03
N PRO A 35 -18.43 -20.68 6.01
CA PRO A 35 -17.94 -19.48 6.65
C PRO A 35 -18.73 -18.31 6.04
N GLN A 36 -19.50 -17.59 6.86
CA GLN A 36 -20.02 -16.30 6.42
C GLN A 36 -18.81 -15.55 5.87
N GLN A 37 -18.95 -14.89 4.71
CA GLN A 37 -17.89 -14.08 4.15
C GLN A 37 -17.37 -13.19 5.28
N GLU A 38 -16.23 -13.57 5.85
CA GLU A 38 -15.69 -12.90 7.02
C GLU A 38 -15.44 -11.46 6.61
N ASP A 39 -15.61 -10.54 7.55
CA ASP A 39 -15.34 -9.15 7.29
C ASP A 39 -13.84 -8.94 7.03
N VAL A 40 -13.45 -9.09 5.76
CA VAL A 40 -12.07 -8.90 5.28
C VAL A 40 -11.70 -7.42 5.19
N SER A 41 -12.60 -6.50 5.57
CA SER A 41 -12.31 -5.06 5.54
C SER A 41 -11.13 -4.71 6.44
N GLY A 42 -11.05 -5.30 7.64
CA GLY A 42 -9.95 -5.09 8.58
C GLY A 42 -8.61 -5.60 8.03
N LEU A 43 -8.62 -6.76 7.37
CA LEU A 43 -7.42 -7.31 6.74
C LEU A 43 -6.93 -6.41 5.59
N LYS A 44 -7.86 -5.92 4.76
CA LYS A 44 -7.54 -4.99 3.67
C LYS A 44 -7.00 -3.66 4.19
N ALA A 45 -7.55 -3.14 5.28
CA ALA A 45 -7.07 -1.93 5.93
C ALA A 45 -5.63 -2.10 6.45
N GLN A 46 -5.34 -3.20 7.15
CA GLN A 46 -3.98 -3.48 7.64
C GLN A 46 -2.96 -3.64 6.50
N VAL A 47 -3.33 -4.31 5.42
CA VAL A 47 -2.45 -4.43 4.24
C VAL A 47 -2.13 -3.06 3.67
N GLN A 48 -3.12 -2.17 3.57
CA GLN A 48 -2.90 -0.82 3.08
C GLN A 48 -1.96 -0.03 4.00
N THR A 49 -2.19 -0.08 5.32
CA THR A 49 -1.32 0.56 6.31
C THR A 49 0.13 0.08 6.20
N LEU A 50 0.35 -1.23 6.13
CA LEU A 50 1.70 -1.81 6.01
C LEU A 50 2.40 -1.41 4.71
N LEU A 51 1.65 -1.33 3.61
CA LEU A 51 2.19 -0.87 2.33
C LEU A 51 2.61 0.61 2.37
N ASP A 52 1.83 1.45 3.03
CA ASP A 52 2.11 2.87 3.15
C ASP A 52 3.28 3.14 4.10
N GLU A 53 3.37 2.44 5.23
CA GLU A 53 4.52 2.48 6.13
C GLU A 53 5.81 2.09 5.41
N LYS A 54 5.81 0.95 4.70
CA LYS A 54 6.99 0.48 3.96
C LYS A 54 7.45 1.49 2.89
N LYS A 55 6.50 2.14 2.19
CA LYS A 55 6.82 3.18 1.21
C LYS A 55 7.41 4.41 1.87
N SER A 56 6.86 4.85 2.99
CA SER A 56 7.35 5.99 3.76
C SER A 56 8.80 5.76 4.21
N GLU A 57 9.08 4.60 4.80
CA GLU A 57 10.44 4.26 5.26
C GLU A 57 11.43 4.12 4.10
N LYS A 58 11.00 3.56 2.96
CA LYS A 58 11.84 3.50 1.76
C LYS A 58 12.20 4.90 1.25
N ARG A 59 11.23 5.82 1.20
CA ARG A 59 11.49 7.21 0.78
C ARG A 59 12.44 7.92 1.71
N LYS A 60 12.23 7.83 3.03
CA LYS A 60 13.14 8.44 4.02
C LYS A 60 14.56 7.93 3.87
N ARG A 61 14.74 6.63 3.60
CA ARG A 61 16.06 6.05 3.37
C ARG A 61 16.71 6.58 2.09
N GLU A 62 15.96 6.65 1.00
CA GLU A 62 16.43 7.20 -0.28
C GLU A 62 16.77 8.70 -0.17
N GLU A 63 15.95 9.48 0.52
CA GLU A 63 16.17 10.91 0.79
C GLU A 63 17.40 11.13 1.67
N ALA A 64 17.59 10.32 2.71
CA ALA A 64 18.77 10.40 3.57
C ALA A 64 20.05 10.01 2.83
N GLU A 65 20.00 8.97 1.98
CA GLU A 65 21.14 8.55 1.17
C GLU A 65 21.52 9.61 0.13
N GLU A 66 20.53 10.22 -0.53
CA GLU A 66 20.78 11.30 -1.48
C GLU A 66 21.30 12.57 -0.80
N THR A 67 20.70 12.97 0.33
CA THR A 67 21.21 14.12 1.08
C THR A 67 22.67 13.91 1.49
N ALA A 68 23.01 12.72 1.99
CA ALA A 68 24.39 12.38 2.34
C ALA A 68 25.33 12.30 1.12
N ARG A 69 24.83 12.01 -0.08
CA ARG A 69 25.62 12.02 -1.32
C ARG A 69 25.87 13.46 -1.78
N LEU A 70 24.84 14.30 -1.82
CA LEU A 70 24.96 15.71 -2.19
C LEU A 70 25.90 16.46 -1.25
N GLU A 71 25.79 16.25 0.06
CA GLU A 71 26.69 16.85 1.05
C GLU A 71 28.16 16.43 0.84
N ARG A 72 28.40 15.15 0.49
CA ARG A 72 29.74 14.65 0.18
C ARG A 72 30.30 15.25 -1.11
N GLU A 73 29.48 15.35 -2.16
CA GLU A 73 29.88 15.96 -3.42
C GLU A 73 30.16 17.45 -3.27
N GLU A 74 29.33 18.17 -2.50
CA GLU A 74 29.51 19.59 -2.25
C GLU A 74 30.75 19.85 -1.37
N ALA A 75 30.99 19.03 -0.35
CA ALA A 75 32.20 19.08 0.46
C ALA A 75 33.47 18.82 -0.38
N ALA A 76 33.45 17.78 -1.23
CA ALA A 76 34.56 17.47 -2.13
C ALA A 76 34.82 18.62 -3.11
N ARG A 77 33.78 19.18 -3.73
CA ARG A 77 33.89 20.33 -4.64
C ARG A 77 34.45 21.57 -3.94
N LYS A 78 33.99 21.87 -2.71
CA LYS A 78 34.52 22.98 -1.90
C LYS A 78 35.99 22.76 -1.56
N SER A 79 36.36 21.56 -1.12
CA SER A 79 37.76 21.24 -0.78
C SER A 79 38.72 21.36 -1.96
N GLY A 80 38.34 20.84 -3.14
CA GLY A 80 39.19 20.94 -4.34
C GLY A 80 39.39 22.37 -4.83
N ASN A 81 38.36 23.22 -4.70
CA ASN A 81 38.50 24.65 -5.02
C ASN A 81 39.38 25.40 -4.00
N VAL A 82 39.32 25.02 -2.72
CA VAL A 82 40.19 25.58 -1.68
C VAL A 82 41.66 25.21 -1.93
N GLU A 83 41.97 23.95 -2.24
CA GLU A 83 43.34 23.53 -2.58
C GLU A 83 43.87 24.23 -3.83
N GLU A 84 43.05 24.37 -4.87
CA GLU A 84 43.45 25.07 -6.10
C GLU A 84 43.71 26.57 -5.85
N LEU A 85 42.90 27.18 -4.98
CA LEU A 85 43.09 28.57 -4.55
C LEU A 85 44.39 28.73 -3.75
N GLU A 86 44.68 27.85 -2.80
CA GLU A 86 45.93 27.91 -2.02
C GLU A 86 47.18 27.71 -2.90
N ARG A 87 47.11 26.80 -3.88
CA ARG A 87 48.21 26.59 -4.84
C ARG A 87 48.44 27.83 -5.70
N SER A 88 47.37 28.43 -6.22
CA SER A 88 47.43 29.65 -7.03
C SER A 88 48.00 30.85 -6.27
N TRP A 89 47.74 30.95 -4.96
CA TRP A 89 48.34 31.97 -4.11
C TRP A 89 49.81 31.72 -3.82
N THR A 90 50.20 30.47 -3.55
CA THR A 90 51.59 30.11 -3.24
C THR A 90 52.51 30.22 -4.44
N GLU A 91 52.03 29.98 -5.66
CA GLU A 91 52.83 30.15 -6.89
C GLU A 91 53.00 31.62 -7.30
N LYS A 92 52.17 32.52 -6.77
CA LYS A 92 52.13 33.94 -7.17
C LYS A 92 52.92 34.87 -6.24
N PHE A 93 53.30 34.39 -5.05
CA PHE A 93 54.14 35.09 -4.07
C PHE A 93 55.45 34.35 -3.86
#